data_AF-A0A7S0DMJ9-F1
#
_entry.id   AF-A0A7S0DMJ9-F1
#
_cell.length_a   1.000
_cell.length_b   1.000
_cell.length_c   1.000
_cell.angle_alpha   90.00
_cell.angle_beta   90.00
_cell.angle_gamma   90.00
#
_symmetry.space_group_name_H-M   'P 1'
#
loop_
_entity.id
_entity.type
_entity.pdbx_description
1 polymer ?
#
loop_
_entity_poly.entity_id
_entity_poly.type
_entity_poly.pdbx_seq_one_letter_code
_entity_poly.pdbx_strand_id
1 'polypeptide(L)'
;KEPRPMVIKRPGSSKRLANLVFDIRQFLSPYTPVKLKELRKNTLQDFLQAGRVLGMTHLIILSESPAGSFMRIVKSPMGPTFTFKLRDYNLLREVIEKQVSRPNWKPDTNSPAVLVMKGLNKSLAHHQLVSTLFQGLFKNSTLDQMHSRDFKRLALLTRNSSSQQFTLRQYITRQMPPSVR
;
A
#
# COMPACT_ATOMS: atom_id res chain seq x y z
N LYS A 1 -6.63 -8.45 -14.48
CA LYS A 1 -7.58 -7.41 -14.00
C LYS A 1 -6.75 -6.34 -13.31
N GLU A 2 -6.95 -5.07 -13.65
CA GLU A 2 -6.19 -3.98 -13.00
C GLU A 2 -6.55 -3.89 -11.51
N PRO A 3 -5.58 -3.66 -10.62
CA PRO A 3 -5.88 -3.42 -9.21
C PRO A 3 -6.65 -2.10 -9.11
N ARG A 4 -7.68 -2.07 -8.27
CA ARG A 4 -8.38 -0.83 -7.89
C ARG A 4 -8.60 -0.85 -6.39
N PRO A 5 -7.54 -0.67 -5.58
CA PRO A 5 -7.68 -0.61 -4.15
C PRO A 5 -8.34 0.71 -3.75
N MET A 6 -9.25 0.66 -2.79
CA MET A 6 -9.80 1.83 -2.12
C MET A 6 -9.26 1.86 -0.70
N VAL A 7 -8.84 3.03 -0.23
CA VAL A 7 -8.27 3.19 1.11
C VAL A 7 -9.15 4.14 1.90
N ILE A 8 -9.66 3.68 3.02
CA ILE A 8 -10.53 4.44 3.91
C ILE A 8 -10.03 4.38 5.35
N LYS A 9 -10.46 5.35 6.16
CA LYS A 9 -10.35 5.29 7.62
C LYS A 9 -11.70 5.03 8.29
N ARG A 10 -11.67 4.38 9.46
CA ARG A 10 -12.84 4.30 10.33
C ARG A 10 -13.12 5.66 10.99
N PRO A 11 -14.39 6.05 11.19
CA PRO A 11 -14.73 7.22 12.00
C PRO A 11 -14.08 7.16 13.39
N GLY A 12 -13.71 8.31 13.95
CA GLY A 12 -13.04 8.41 15.25
C GLY A 12 -11.51 8.22 15.25
N SER A 13 -10.90 7.94 14.09
CA SER A 13 -9.44 7.81 13.98
C SER A 13 -8.70 9.14 14.15
N SER A 14 -7.50 9.11 14.73
CA SER A 14 -6.64 10.28 14.91
C SER A 14 -6.25 10.99 13.60
N LYS A 15 -5.85 12.27 13.72
CA LYS A 15 -5.32 13.05 12.58
C LYS A 15 -4.09 12.39 11.98
N ARG A 16 -3.24 11.77 12.81
CA ARG A 16 -2.03 11.08 12.37
C ARG A 16 -2.37 9.87 11.47
N LEU A 17 -3.34 9.04 11.88
CA LEU A 17 -3.82 7.92 11.05
C LEU A 17 -4.50 8.42 9.77
N ALA A 18 -5.21 9.54 9.82
CA ALA A 18 -5.81 10.15 8.63
C ALA A 18 -4.76 10.60 7.60
N ASN A 19 -3.62 11.14 8.06
CA ASN A 19 -2.50 11.47 7.18
C ASN A 19 -1.87 10.21 6.59
N LEU A 20 -1.74 9.13 7.38
CA LEU A 20 -1.25 7.85 6.87
C LEU A 20 -2.17 7.29 5.77
N VAL A 21 -3.49 7.43 5.89
CA VAL A 21 -4.45 7.02 4.83
C VAL A 21 -4.16 7.77 3.53
N PHE A 22 -3.92 9.08 3.61
CA PHE A 22 -3.58 9.88 2.44
C PHE A 22 -2.25 9.43 1.82
N ASP A 23 -1.24 9.19 2.64
CA ASP A 23 0.08 8.69 2.19
C ASP A 23 -0.04 7.31 1.51
N ILE A 24 -0.87 6.39 2.06
CA ILE A 24 -1.13 5.09 1.44
C ILE A 24 -1.84 5.24 0.08
N ARG A 25 -2.77 6.20 -0.04
CA ARG A 25 -3.43 6.47 -1.34
C ARG A 25 -2.43 6.97 -2.37
N GLN A 26 -1.49 7.84 -1.98
CA GLN A 26 -0.41 8.28 -2.87
C GLN A 26 0.52 7.11 -3.23
N PHE A 27 0.84 6.25 -2.27
CA PHE A 27 1.66 5.06 -2.46
C PHE A 27 1.05 4.02 -3.41
N LEU A 28 -0.28 3.90 -3.46
CA LEU A 28 -1.01 3.00 -4.36
C LEU A 28 -1.55 3.70 -5.63
N SER A 29 -1.17 4.95 -5.87
CA SER A 29 -1.48 5.69 -7.10
C SER A 29 -0.70 5.10 -8.29
N PRO A 30 -1.25 5.08 -9.53
CA PRO A 30 -2.46 5.75 -10.01
C PRO A 30 -3.78 4.99 -9.76
N TYR A 31 -3.70 3.73 -9.36
CA TYR A 31 -4.85 2.83 -9.30
C TYR A 31 -5.81 3.07 -8.14
N THR A 32 -5.41 3.93 -7.20
CA THR A 32 -6.19 4.29 -6.00
C THR A 32 -6.73 5.71 -6.12
N PRO A 33 -8.02 5.94 -5.83
CA PRO A 33 -8.58 7.29 -5.76
C PRO A 33 -7.97 8.10 -4.61
N VAL A 34 -7.04 9.01 -4.92
CA VAL A 34 -6.37 9.86 -3.91
C VAL A 34 -7.33 10.89 -3.32
N LYS A 35 -8.23 11.44 -4.15
CA LYS A 35 -9.17 12.52 -3.78
C LYS A 35 -10.46 12.04 -3.11
N LEU A 36 -10.55 10.76 -2.76
CA LEU A 36 -11.72 10.22 -2.05
C LEU A 36 -11.90 10.95 -0.71
N LYS A 37 -13.09 11.47 -0.44
CA LYS A 37 -13.42 12.09 0.84
C LYS A 37 -14.41 11.21 1.59
N GLU A 38 -14.01 10.68 2.74
CA GLU A 38 -14.92 9.96 3.62
C GLU A 38 -15.79 10.93 4.41
N LEU A 39 -17.10 10.83 4.27
CA LEU A 39 -18.04 11.54 5.14
C LEU A 39 -18.18 10.78 6.44
N ARG A 40 -18.42 11.49 7.56
CA ARG A 40 -18.63 10.86 8.88
C ARG A 40 -19.85 9.93 8.92
N LYS A 41 -20.82 10.15 8.03
CA LYS A 41 -22.05 9.35 7.91
C LYS A 41 -21.86 8.05 7.13
N ASN A 42 -20.76 7.91 6.39
CA ASN A 42 -20.54 6.74 5.54
C ASN A 42 -20.30 5.50 6.40
N THR A 43 -21.09 4.47 6.17
CA THR A 43 -20.91 3.15 6.77
C THR A 43 -19.96 2.31 5.94
N LEU A 44 -19.44 1.22 6.53
CA LEU A 44 -18.61 0.26 5.78
C LEU A 44 -19.39 -0.38 4.63
N GLN A 45 -20.70 -0.60 4.81
CA GLN A 45 -21.56 -1.18 3.78
C GLN A 45 -21.67 -0.26 2.57
N ASP A 46 -21.76 1.05 2.79
CA ASP A 46 -21.79 2.04 1.71
C ASP A 46 -20.53 1.97 0.85
N PHE A 47 -19.35 1.85 1.48
CA PHE A 47 -18.09 1.71 0.75
C PHE A 47 -17.98 0.38 -0.01
N LEU A 48 -18.55 -0.71 0.52
CA LEU A 48 -18.60 -1.98 -0.20
C LEU A 48 -19.55 -1.91 -1.40
N GLN A 49 -20.73 -1.30 -1.24
CA GLN A 49 -21.68 -1.11 -2.32
C GLN A 49 -21.14 -0.18 -3.40
N ALA A 50 -20.61 0.98 -3.02
CA ALA A 50 -19.94 1.91 -3.94
C ALA A 50 -18.72 1.25 -4.60
N GLY A 51 -17.94 0.49 -3.83
CA GLY A 51 -16.80 -0.28 -4.34
C GLY A 51 -17.20 -1.28 -5.43
N ARG A 52 -18.36 -1.93 -5.31
CA ARG A 52 -18.87 -2.83 -6.36
C ARG A 52 -19.17 -2.09 -7.65
N VAL A 53 -19.82 -0.92 -7.58
CA VAL A 53 -20.11 -0.07 -8.74
C VAL A 53 -18.83 0.48 -9.39
N LEU A 54 -17.84 0.85 -8.57
CA LEU A 54 -16.55 1.39 -9.02
C LEU A 54 -15.55 0.32 -9.47
N GLY A 55 -15.93 -0.97 -9.43
CA GLY A 55 -15.05 -2.09 -9.80
C GLY A 55 -13.84 -2.25 -8.87
N MET A 56 -13.96 -1.85 -7.61
CA MET A 56 -12.92 -1.95 -6.59
C MET A 56 -12.55 -3.41 -6.33
N THR A 57 -11.25 -3.70 -6.38
CA THR A 57 -10.71 -5.04 -6.13
C THR A 57 -10.45 -5.31 -4.65
N HIS A 58 -9.98 -4.28 -3.93
CA HIS A 58 -9.56 -4.38 -2.54
C HIS A 58 -10.03 -3.17 -1.76
N LEU A 59 -10.47 -3.37 -0.52
CA LEU A 59 -10.78 -2.31 0.43
C LEU A 59 -9.76 -2.36 1.57
N ILE A 60 -8.99 -1.29 1.72
CA ILE A 60 -8.04 -1.10 2.82
C ILE A 60 -8.68 -0.17 3.84
N ILE A 61 -8.77 -0.62 5.08
CA ILE A 61 -9.44 0.09 6.17
C ILE A 61 -8.42 0.29 7.28
N LEU A 62 -8.15 1.56 7.60
CA LEU A 62 -7.35 1.91 8.77
C LEU A 62 -8.28 2.26 9.93
N SER A 63 -8.00 1.69 11.10
CA SER A 63 -8.78 1.93 12.31
C SER A 63 -7.89 2.04 13.52
N GLU A 64 -8.34 2.80 14.50
CA GLU A 64 -7.69 2.97 15.79
C GLU A 64 -8.64 2.52 16.91
N SER A 65 -8.08 1.87 17.92
CA SER A 65 -8.79 1.41 19.12
C SER A 65 -7.85 1.54 20.32
N PRO A 66 -8.33 1.39 21.56
CA PRO A 66 -7.46 1.38 22.74
C PRO A 66 -6.33 0.33 22.68
N ALA A 67 -6.53 -0.77 21.95
CA ALA A 67 -5.53 -1.81 21.75
C ALA A 67 -4.42 -1.45 20.73
N GLY A 68 -4.60 -0.35 19.99
CA GLY A 68 -3.66 0.17 18.99
C GLY A 68 -4.30 0.46 17.63
N SER A 69 -3.43 0.69 16.64
CA SER A 69 -3.79 0.94 15.24
C SER A 69 -3.78 -0.35 14.42
N PHE A 70 -4.73 -0.48 13.50
CA PHE A 70 -4.92 -1.66 12.67
C PHE A 70 -5.14 -1.28 11.21
N MET A 71 -4.62 -2.10 10.31
CA MET A 71 -4.86 -2.05 8.88
C MET A 71 -5.54 -3.35 8.44
N ARG A 72 -6.77 -3.24 7.94
CA ARG A 72 -7.53 -4.37 7.39
C ARG A 72 -7.53 -4.28 5.87
N ILE A 73 -7.26 -5.38 5.19
CA ILE A 73 -7.31 -5.47 3.73
C ILE A 73 -8.33 -6.55 3.38
N VAL A 74 -9.40 -6.12 2.73
CA VAL A 74 -10.54 -6.97 2.32
C VAL A 74 -10.47 -7.13 0.81
N LYS A 75 -10.50 -8.37 0.31
CA LYS A 75 -10.69 -8.65 -1.11
C LYS A 75 -12.19 -8.60 -1.45
N SER A 76 -12.56 -7.75 -2.41
CA SER A 76 -13.96 -7.50 -2.83
C SER A 76 -14.27 -8.21 -4.15
N PRO A 77 -15.52 -8.67 -4.42
CA PRO A 77 -16.70 -8.64 -3.54
C PRO A 77 -16.77 -9.80 -2.55
N MET A 78 -16.09 -10.92 -2.85
CA MET A 78 -15.93 -12.06 -1.95
C MET A 78 -14.45 -12.38 -1.84
N GLY A 79 -13.96 -12.50 -0.62
CA GLY A 79 -12.59 -12.88 -0.40
C GLY A 79 -12.14 -12.76 1.05
N PRO A 80 -10.95 -13.27 1.35
CA PRO A 80 -10.40 -13.22 2.69
C PRO A 80 -10.17 -11.78 3.15
N THR A 81 -10.30 -11.58 4.46
CA THR A 81 -9.91 -10.35 5.13
C THR A 81 -8.64 -10.59 5.92
N PHE A 82 -7.64 -9.76 5.68
CA PHE A 82 -6.40 -9.78 6.45
C PHE A 82 -6.41 -8.59 7.40
N THR A 83 -6.06 -8.84 8.66
CA THR A 83 -5.94 -7.79 9.67
C THR A 83 -4.51 -7.73 10.16
N PHE A 84 -3.86 -6.59 9.96
CA PHE A 84 -2.51 -6.32 10.43
C PHE A 84 -2.57 -5.32 11.58
N LYS A 85 -1.92 -5.62 12.71
CA LYS A 85 -1.66 -4.64 13.75
C LYS A 85 -0.49 -3.76 13.30
N LEU A 86 -0.70 -2.46 13.21
CA LEU A 86 0.36 -1.50 12.91
C LEU A 86 1.19 -1.33 14.19
N ARG A 87 2.47 -1.70 14.12
CA ARG A 87 3.42 -1.50 15.23
C ARG A 87 3.95 -0.07 15.17
N ASP A 88 4.67 0.23 14.09
CA ASP A 88 5.29 1.52 13.85
C ASP A 88 4.94 1.99 12.44
N TYR A 89 4.72 3.29 12.30
CA TYR A 89 4.52 3.92 10.99
C TYR A 89 5.02 5.37 11.01
N ASN A 90 5.56 5.79 9.88
CA ASN A 90 6.03 7.15 9.66
C ASN A 90 5.17 7.80 8.58
N LEU A 91 4.89 9.09 8.77
CA LEU A 91 4.21 9.87 7.74
C LEU A 91 5.21 10.27 6.66
N LEU A 92 4.73 10.41 5.43
CA LEU A 92 5.58 10.75 4.29
C LEU A 92 6.35 12.06 4.53
N ARG A 93 5.68 13.07 5.10
CA ARG A 93 6.32 14.35 5.47
C ARG A 93 7.50 14.18 6.43
N GLU A 94 7.37 13.29 7.43
CA GLU A 94 8.40 13.09 8.45
C GLU A 94 9.62 12.39 7.87
N VAL A 95 9.40 11.50 6.91
CA VAL A 95 10.48 10.83 6.17
C VAL A 95 11.22 11.84 5.30
N ILE A 96 10.50 12.69 4.55
CA ILE A 96 11.08 13.71 3.68
C ILE A 96 11.90 14.73 4.48
N GLU A 97 11.38 15.20 5.62
CA GLU A 97 12.06 16.16 6.50
C GLU A 97 13.40 15.62 7.03
N LYS A 98 13.46 14.31 7.32
CA LYS A 98 14.65 13.65 7.85
C LYS A 98 15.61 13.12 6.78
N GLN A 99 15.23 13.16 5.51
CA GLN A 99 16.05 12.59 4.45
C GLN A 99 17.22 13.52 4.10
N VAL A 100 18.44 13.00 4.18
CA VAL A 100 19.69 13.76 3.94
C VAL A 100 19.76 14.31 2.52
N SER A 101 19.42 13.48 1.53
CA SER A 101 19.23 13.94 0.16
C SER A 101 17.76 14.27 -0.03
N ARG A 102 17.47 15.54 -0.34
CA ARG A 102 16.17 16.01 -0.80
C ARG A 102 16.16 15.97 -2.33
N PRO A 103 15.96 14.82 -3.00
CA PRO A 103 15.58 14.89 -4.40
C PRO A 103 14.34 15.77 -4.48
N ASN A 104 14.14 16.51 -5.58
CA ASN A 104 12.92 17.26 -5.82
C ASN A 104 11.72 16.30 -5.74
N TRP A 105 11.19 16.11 -4.54
CA TRP A 105 10.18 15.11 -4.22
C TRP A 105 8.87 15.67 -4.75
N LYS A 106 8.54 15.25 -5.97
CA LYS A 106 7.18 15.29 -6.46
C LYS A 106 6.76 13.82 -6.59
N PRO A 107 5.76 13.36 -5.81
CA PRO A 107 5.30 12.00 -5.97
C PRO A 107 4.82 11.84 -7.41
N ASP A 108 5.51 11.01 -8.20
CA ASP A 108 5.01 10.58 -9.50
C ASP A 108 3.80 9.67 -9.23
N THR A 109 2.63 10.29 -9.12
CA THR A 109 1.36 9.60 -8.91
C THR A 109 0.89 8.87 -10.15
N ASN A 110 1.46 9.18 -11.32
CA ASN A 110 1.04 8.59 -12.59
C ASN A 110 1.71 7.22 -12.80
N SER A 111 2.91 7.02 -12.29
CA SER A 111 3.62 5.75 -12.41
C SER A 111 3.29 4.82 -11.23
N PRO A 112 2.84 3.56 -11.47
CA PRO A 112 2.56 2.63 -10.39
C PRO A 112 3.84 2.17 -9.67
N ALA A 113 3.69 1.76 -8.41
CA ALA A 113 4.78 1.10 -7.69
C ALA A 113 4.91 -0.38 -8.09
N VAL A 114 6.13 -0.85 -8.25
CA VAL A 114 6.45 -2.27 -8.49
C VAL A 114 6.63 -2.97 -7.14
N LEU A 115 5.89 -4.06 -6.92
CA LEU A 115 5.97 -4.84 -5.69
C LEU A 115 7.16 -5.82 -5.74
N VAL A 116 8.03 -5.74 -4.74
CA VAL A 116 9.08 -6.71 -4.46
C VAL A 116 8.81 -7.31 -3.09
N MET A 117 8.82 -8.63 -3.00
CA MET A 117 8.59 -9.35 -1.75
C MET A 117 9.82 -10.15 -1.36
N LYS A 118 10.23 -10.08 -0.09
CA LYS A 118 11.38 -10.83 0.46
C LYS A 118 11.02 -11.46 1.80
N GLY A 119 11.49 -12.68 2.03
CA GLY A 119 11.33 -13.39 3.31
C GLY A 119 9.99 -14.12 3.48
N LEU A 120 9.18 -14.22 2.41
CA LEU A 120 7.98 -15.06 2.39
C LEU A 120 8.36 -16.48 1.98
N ASN A 121 8.09 -17.45 2.85
CA ASN A 121 8.27 -18.87 2.54
C ASN A 121 7.04 -19.40 1.77
N LYS A 122 7.25 -19.86 0.53
CA LYS A 122 6.20 -20.40 -0.34
C LYS A 122 5.60 -21.72 0.18
N SER A 123 6.25 -22.47 1.08
CA SER A 123 5.67 -23.71 1.63
C SER A 123 4.57 -23.46 2.66
N LEU A 124 4.52 -22.26 3.25
CA LEU A 124 3.55 -21.91 4.28
C LEU A 124 2.31 -21.26 3.64
N ALA A 125 1.14 -21.90 3.80
CA ALA A 125 -0.12 -21.45 3.19
C ALA A 125 -0.46 -19.98 3.54
N HIS A 126 -0.26 -19.57 4.79
CA HIS A 126 -0.52 -18.19 5.21
C HIS A 126 0.42 -17.17 4.53
N HIS A 127 1.64 -17.55 4.16
CA HIS A 127 2.55 -16.70 3.39
C HIS A 127 2.14 -16.60 1.92
N GLN A 128 1.68 -17.69 1.32
CA GLN A 128 1.12 -17.66 -0.04
C GLN A 128 -0.11 -16.74 -0.10
N LEU A 129 -0.96 -16.79 0.93
CA LEU A 129 -2.12 -15.91 1.06
C LEU A 129 -1.72 -14.43 1.16
N VAL A 130 -0.74 -14.10 2.00
CA VAL A 130 -0.20 -12.73 2.08
C VAL A 130 0.45 -12.29 0.76
N SER A 131 1.19 -13.18 0.11
CA SER A 131 1.78 -12.89 -1.20
C SER A 131 0.71 -12.58 -2.25
N THR A 132 -0.34 -13.40 -2.32
CA THR A 132 -1.47 -13.23 -3.24
C THR A 132 -2.24 -11.94 -2.94
N LEU A 133 -2.42 -11.61 -1.66
CA LEU A 133 -3.07 -10.37 -1.22
C LEU A 133 -2.30 -9.15 -1.74
N PHE A 134 -1.00 -9.07 -1.44
CA PHE A 134 -0.19 -7.92 -1.85
C PHE A 134 -0.03 -7.88 -3.36
N GLN A 135 0.17 -9.00 -4.05
CA GLN A 135 0.17 -9.04 -5.52
C GLN A 135 -1.13 -8.49 -6.10
N GLY A 136 -2.28 -8.73 -5.46
CA GLY A 136 -3.56 -8.19 -5.89
C GLY A 136 -3.72 -6.67 -5.68
N LEU A 137 -2.88 -6.02 -4.86
CA LEU A 137 -2.90 -4.58 -4.64
C LEU A 137 -2.11 -3.79 -5.68
N PHE A 138 -1.15 -4.42 -6.35
CA PHE A 138 -0.29 -3.79 -7.34
C PHE A 138 -0.57 -4.36 -8.74
N LYS A 139 -0.12 -3.65 -9.78
CA LYS A 139 -0.24 -4.16 -11.14
C LYS A 139 0.63 -5.41 -11.22
N ASN A 140 0.03 -6.54 -11.60
CA ASN A 140 0.80 -7.75 -11.84
C ASN A 140 1.81 -7.45 -12.94
N SER A 141 3.08 -7.54 -12.58
CA SER A 141 4.19 -7.26 -13.47
C SER A 141 5.23 -8.34 -13.23
N THR A 142 5.44 -9.18 -14.23
CA THR A 142 6.59 -10.07 -14.27
C THR A 142 7.80 -9.20 -14.55
N LEU A 143 8.85 -9.30 -13.71
CA LEU A 143 10.05 -8.46 -13.83
C LEU A 143 10.67 -8.51 -15.23
N ASP A 144 10.59 -9.66 -15.89
CA ASP A 144 11.14 -9.92 -17.23
C ASP A 144 10.47 -9.10 -18.35
N GLN A 145 9.24 -8.62 -18.12
CA GLN A 145 8.47 -7.84 -19.10
C GLN A 145 8.56 -6.32 -18.86
N MET A 146 9.22 -5.89 -17.78
CA MET A 146 9.28 -4.48 -17.40
C MET A 146 10.49 -3.79 -18.03
N HIS A 147 10.27 -2.59 -18.56
CA HIS A 147 11.36 -1.76 -19.05
C HIS A 147 11.95 -0.94 -17.90
N SER A 148 13.19 -0.49 -18.06
CA SER A 148 13.87 0.34 -17.05
C SER A 148 13.05 1.60 -16.66
N ARG A 149 12.27 2.14 -17.60
CA ARG A 149 11.40 3.32 -17.41
C ARG A 149 10.21 3.07 -16.49
N ASP A 150 9.79 1.82 -16.31
CA ASP A 150 8.68 1.45 -15.43
C ASP A 150 9.12 1.42 -13.95
N PHE A 151 10.41 1.22 -13.70
CA PHE A 151 11.01 1.22 -12.37
C PHE A 151 11.30 2.65 -11.89
N LYS A 152 10.25 3.41 -11.58
CA LYS A 152 10.37 4.71 -10.88
C LYS A 152 10.06 4.62 -9.39
N ARG A 153 9.16 3.70 -9.03
CA ARG A 153 8.67 3.50 -7.67
C ARG A 153 8.71 2.02 -7.33
N LEU A 154 9.28 1.70 -6.17
CA LEU A 154 9.35 0.33 -5.65
C LEU A 154 8.61 0.25 -4.31
N ALA A 155 7.83 -0.81 -4.15
CA ALA A 155 7.20 -1.23 -2.91
C ALA A 155 7.92 -2.49 -2.43
N LEU A 156 8.70 -2.39 -1.36
CA LEU A 156 9.40 -3.53 -0.77
C LEU A 156 8.62 -4.03 0.45
N LEU A 157 8.11 -5.25 0.35
CA LEU A 157 7.54 -5.99 1.47
C LEU A 157 8.57 -6.99 1.98
N THR A 158 9.11 -6.77 3.17
CA THR A 158 10.03 -7.72 3.82
C THR A 158 9.36 -8.36 5.02
N ARG A 159 9.59 -9.65 5.21
CA ARG A 159 9.24 -10.36 6.43
C ARG A 159 10.51 -10.71 7.21
N ASN A 160 10.52 -10.43 8.50
CA ASN A 160 11.57 -10.90 9.39
C ASN A 160 11.18 -12.29 9.94
N SER A 161 12.07 -13.28 9.78
CA SER A 161 11.84 -14.64 10.27
C SER A 161 11.83 -14.75 11.79
N SER A 162 12.63 -13.95 12.51
CA SER A 162 12.69 -14.02 13.97
C SER A 162 11.51 -13.31 14.63
N SER A 163 11.24 -12.06 14.24
CA SER A 163 10.16 -11.26 14.85
C SER A 163 8.78 -11.51 14.28
N GLN A 164 8.67 -12.24 13.15
CA GLN A 164 7.42 -12.50 12.42
C GLN A 164 6.71 -11.21 11.95
N GLN A 165 7.46 -10.10 11.86
CA GLN A 165 6.92 -8.80 11.46
C GLN A 165 7.09 -8.58 9.96
N PHE A 166 6.08 -7.93 9.38
CA PHE A 166 6.13 -7.41 8.02
C PHE A 166 6.53 -5.94 8.05
N THR A 167 7.41 -5.56 7.14
CA THR A 167 7.79 -4.17 6.91
C THR A 167 7.50 -3.84 5.46
N LEU A 168 6.72 -2.79 5.24
CA LEU A 168 6.41 -2.26 3.92
C LEU A 168 7.14 -0.92 3.77
N ARG A 169 7.98 -0.80 2.74
CA ARG A 169 8.75 0.43 2.46
C ARG A 169 8.57 0.85 1.01
N GLN A 170 8.48 2.16 0.80
CA GLN A 170 8.51 2.76 -0.52
C GLN A 170 9.91 3.27 -0.83
N TYR A 171 10.38 3.02 -2.05
CA TYR A 171 11.59 3.61 -2.58
C TYR A 171 11.29 4.31 -3.91
N ILE A 172 11.98 5.43 -4.13
CA ILE A 172 12.07 6.05 -5.45
C ILE A 172 13.42 5.67 -6.02
N THR A 173 13.41 5.17 -7.24
CA THR A 173 14.61 4.78 -7.97
C THR A 173 15.08 5.93 -8.82
N ARG A 174 16.39 6.13 -8.82
CA ARG A 174 17.07 7.03 -9.76
C ARG A 174 17.90 6.17 -10.68
N GLN A 175 17.64 6.24 -11.97
CA GLN A 175 18.55 5.65 -12.95
C GLN A 175 19.85 6.44 -12.90
N MET A 176 20.94 5.76 -12.60
CA MET A 176 22.28 6.29 -12.83
C MET A 176 22.68 5.92 -14.26
N PRO A 177 23.28 6.84 -15.03
CA PRO A 177 23.92 6.45 -16.27
C PRO A 177 24.96 5.37 -15.96
N PRO A 178 25.14 4.36 -16.85
CA PRO A 178 26.16 3.36 -16.65
C PRO A 178 27.50 4.06 -16.46
N SER A 179 28.21 3.75 -15.37
CA SER A 179 29.55 4.23 -15.14
C SER A 179 30.40 3.80 -16.32
N VAL A 180 30.89 4.75 -17.12
CA VAL A 180 31.89 4.48 -18.15
C VAL A 180 33.11 3.93 -17.40
N ARG A 181 33.41 2.64 -17.59
CA ARG A 181 34.68 2.04 -17.21
C ARG A 181 35.66 2.21 -18.35
#